data_AF-A0A3N5EZA6-F1
#
_entry.id   AF-A0A3N5EZA6-F1
#
_cell.length_a   1.000
_cell.length_b   1.000
_cell.length_c   1.000
_cell.angle_alpha   90.00
_cell.angle_beta   90.00
_cell.angle_gamma   90.00
#
_symmetry.space_group_name_H-M   'P 1'
#
loop_
_entity.id
_entity.type
_entity.pdbx_description
1 polymer ?
#
loop_
_entity_poly.entity_id
_entity_poly.type
_entity_poly.pdbx_seq_one_letter_code
_entity_poly.pdbx_strand_id
1 'polypeptide(L)'
;MAGGLTATLTLAATLTLTLAVPFASTAFASTPTPQPLPRTGACPSGYTTSGGYCAPGSSARFAVPRNGGPCPSGYSSSGDYCLAASASSRLAVPKTGPCPSGFSSSGAHCLSSR
;
A
#
# COMPACT_ATOMS: atom_id res chain seq x y z
N MET A 1 19.93 80.42 16.95
CA MET A 1 18.72 80.88 16.22
C MET A 1 18.22 79.69 15.41
N ALA A 2 16.96 79.27 15.63
CA ALA A 2 16.16 78.25 14.92
C ALA A 2 16.79 76.83 14.76
N GLY A 3 16.27 75.76 15.38
CA GLY A 3 14.97 75.11 15.09
C GLY A 3 15.21 74.06 13.98
N GLY A 4 14.96 72.75 14.09
CA GLY A 4 13.97 71.97 14.83
C GLY A 4 13.38 70.94 13.84
N LEU A 5 12.96 69.78 14.34
CA LEU A 5 12.02 68.80 13.73
C LEU A 5 12.57 67.69 12.81
N THR A 6 12.82 66.56 13.45
CA THR A 6 12.47 65.21 13.00
C THR A 6 11.02 65.14 12.46
N ALA A 7 10.82 64.64 11.23
CA ALA A 7 9.50 64.20 10.71
C ALA A 7 9.69 63.26 9.48
N THR A 8 9.65 61.93 9.66
CA THR A 8 8.50 61.01 9.45
C THR A 8 8.41 60.37 8.05
N LEU A 9 8.63 59.05 8.04
CA LEU A 9 7.84 57.99 7.38
C LEU A 9 7.64 58.01 5.85
N THR A 10 8.21 57.01 5.18
CA THR A 10 7.42 56.09 4.34
C THR A 10 7.82 54.65 4.62
N LEU A 11 6.90 53.95 5.29
CA LEU A 11 6.85 52.52 5.57
C LEU A 11 6.60 51.69 4.29
N ALA A 12 6.77 50.38 4.46
CA ALA A 12 6.29 49.24 3.65
C ALA A 12 7.32 48.72 2.63
N ALA A 13 8.30 47.95 3.10
CA ALA A 13 8.16 46.49 3.24
C ALA A 13 7.78 45.84 1.89
N THR A 14 8.79 45.55 1.06
CA THR A 14 8.66 44.65 -0.08
C THR A 14 8.35 43.26 0.46
N LEU A 15 7.06 43.00 0.64
CA LEU A 15 6.49 41.72 0.99
C LEU A 15 6.74 40.77 -0.18
N THR A 16 7.93 40.14 -0.22
CA THR A 16 8.15 38.95 -1.01
C THR A 16 7.25 37.87 -0.43
N LEU A 17 6.03 37.80 -0.95
CA LEU A 17 5.07 36.75 -0.70
C LEU A 17 5.69 35.45 -1.22
N THR A 18 6.57 34.84 -0.42
CA THR A 18 7.02 33.47 -0.63
C THR A 18 5.77 32.62 -0.48
N LEU A 19 5.12 32.30 -1.61
CA LEU A 19 4.10 31.27 -1.64
C LEU A 19 4.75 30.01 -1.09
N ALA A 20 4.47 29.70 0.17
CA ALA A 20 4.76 28.42 0.76
C ALA A 20 3.92 27.40 -0.03
N VAL A 21 4.52 26.83 -1.07
CA VAL A 21 3.95 25.69 -1.78
C VAL A 21 3.82 24.60 -0.73
N PRO A 22 2.60 24.20 -0.33
CA PRO A 22 2.47 23.09 0.59
C PRO A 22 3.01 21.87 -0.18
N PHE A 23 4.14 21.35 0.29
CA PHE A 23 4.65 20.05 -0.12
C PHE A 23 3.57 19.05 0.29
N ALA A 24 2.64 18.78 -0.63
CA ALA A 24 1.61 17.78 -0.43
C ALA A 24 2.35 16.44 -0.41
N SER A 25 2.60 15.93 0.80
CA SER A 25 3.13 14.61 1.05
C SER A 25 2.20 13.58 0.43
N THR A 26 2.46 13.19 -0.82
CA THR A 26 1.77 12.07 -1.46
C THR A 26 2.18 10.81 -0.72
N ALA A 27 1.34 10.37 0.21
CA ALA A 27 1.44 9.05 0.81
C ALA A 27 1.15 8.02 -0.28
N PHE A 28 2.21 7.35 -0.77
CA PHE A 28 2.07 6.23 -1.68
C PHE A 28 1.44 5.08 -0.90
N ALA A 29 0.15 4.82 -1.15
CA ALA A 29 -0.48 3.59 -0.71
C ALA A 29 0.10 2.44 -1.54
N SER A 30 0.98 1.64 -0.93
CA SER A 30 1.58 0.45 -1.55
C SER A 30 0.52 -0.63 -1.73
N THR A 31 -0.21 -0.59 -2.84
CA THR A 31 -1.16 -1.65 -3.18
C THR A 31 -0.40 -2.95 -3.47
N PRO A 32 -0.82 -4.09 -2.91
CA PRO A 32 -0.15 -5.36 -3.16
C PRO A 32 -0.33 -5.75 -4.63
N THR A 33 0.78 -5.93 -5.33
CA THR A 33 0.78 -6.30 -6.76
C THR A 33 0.62 -7.81 -6.92
N PRO A 34 -0.28 -8.28 -7.81
CA PRO A 34 -0.48 -9.70 -8.03
C PRO A 34 0.79 -10.35 -8.59
N GLN A 35 1.20 -11.47 -8.00
CA GLN A 35 2.45 -12.17 -8.33
C GLN A 35 2.16 -13.59 -8.83
N PRO A 36 3.04 -14.20 -9.64
CA PRO A 36 2.90 -15.59 -10.04
C PRO A 36 2.84 -16.51 -8.82
N LEU A 37 1.90 -17.45 -8.82
CA LEU A 37 1.69 -18.39 -7.73
C LEU A 37 2.05 -19.81 -8.13
N PRO A 38 2.66 -20.61 -7.25
CA PRO A 38 2.87 -22.03 -7.52
C PRO A 38 1.52 -22.73 -7.64
N ARG A 39 1.36 -23.58 -8.64
CA ARG A 39 0.08 -24.23 -8.93
C ARG A 39 -0.11 -25.47 -8.05
N THR A 40 -0.86 -25.33 -6.96
CA THR A 40 -1.27 -26.46 -6.10
C THR A 40 -2.64 -27.05 -6.47
N GLY A 41 -3.38 -26.39 -7.35
CA GLY A 41 -4.74 -26.77 -7.77
C GLY A 41 -5.27 -25.89 -8.90
N ALA A 42 -6.57 -25.62 -8.91
CA ALA A 42 -7.17 -24.69 -9.86
C ALA A 42 -6.71 -23.25 -9.60
N CYS A 43 -6.30 -22.53 -10.66
CA CYS A 43 -5.86 -21.14 -10.50
C CYS A 43 -7.01 -20.24 -10.03
N PRO A 44 -6.74 -19.27 -9.14
CA PRO A 44 -7.75 -18.38 -8.63
C PRO A 44 -8.26 -17.40 -9.70
N SER A 45 -9.40 -16.76 -9.45
CA SER A 45 -9.99 -15.78 -10.37
C SER A 45 -9.01 -14.68 -10.80
N GLY A 46 -8.92 -14.47 -12.11
CA GLY A 46 -8.00 -13.50 -12.72
C GLY A 46 -6.59 -14.03 -12.99
N TYR A 47 -6.30 -15.28 -12.61
CA TYR A 47 -5.04 -15.94 -12.92
C TYR A 47 -5.23 -16.98 -14.03
N THR A 48 -4.23 -17.09 -14.89
CA THR A 48 -4.20 -18.07 -15.98
C THR A 48 -3.13 -19.12 -15.67
N THR A 49 -3.42 -20.38 -15.99
CA THR A 49 -2.41 -21.43 -15.88
C THR A 49 -1.28 -21.16 -16.87
N SER A 50 -0.05 -21.14 -16.37
CA SER A 50 1.17 -21.16 -17.18
C SER A 50 2.09 -22.25 -16.64
N GLY A 51 1.99 -23.45 -17.22
CA GLY A 51 2.73 -24.63 -16.78
C GLY A 51 2.45 -25.01 -15.32
N GLY A 52 3.49 -24.98 -14.48
CA GLY A 52 3.44 -25.28 -13.05
C GLY A 52 3.05 -24.09 -12.16
N TYR A 53 2.66 -22.96 -12.74
CA TYR A 53 2.33 -21.73 -12.02
C TYR A 53 1.02 -21.13 -12.52
N CYS A 54 0.42 -20.29 -11.69
CA CYS A 54 -0.70 -19.42 -12.02
C CYS A 54 -0.15 -18.01 -12.26
N ALA A 55 -0.18 -17.56 -13.51
CA ALA A 55 0.25 -16.22 -13.90
C ALA A 55 -0.90 -15.21 -13.72
N PRO A 56 -0.67 -14.05 -13.08
CA PRO A 56 -1.69 -13.03 -12.93
C PRO A 56 -2.00 -12.35 -14.26
N GLY A 57 -3.28 -12.24 -14.62
CA GLY A 57 -3.75 -11.39 -15.72
C GLY A 57 -3.96 -9.93 -15.29
N SER A 58 -4.40 -9.09 -16.23
CA SER A 58 -4.61 -7.64 -15.99
C SER A 58 -5.64 -7.34 -14.88
N SER A 59 -6.64 -8.23 -14.71
CA SER A 59 -7.66 -8.10 -13.67
C SER A 59 -7.32 -8.87 -12.40
N ALA A 60 -6.20 -9.59 -12.35
CA ALA A 60 -5.79 -10.36 -11.19
C ALA A 60 -5.69 -9.47 -9.95
N ARG A 61 -6.18 -9.98 -8.82
CA ARG A 61 -5.95 -9.37 -7.51
C ARG A 61 -4.83 -10.12 -6.82
N PHE A 62 -4.23 -9.50 -5.82
CA PHE A 62 -3.21 -10.16 -5.02
C PHE A 62 -3.78 -11.47 -4.43
N ALA A 63 -3.05 -12.56 -4.56
CA ALA A 63 -3.45 -13.84 -4.02
C ALA A 63 -2.25 -14.54 -3.39
N VAL A 64 -2.53 -15.41 -2.43
CA VAL A 64 -1.53 -16.21 -1.72
C VAL A 64 -2.02 -17.65 -1.60
N PRO A 65 -1.12 -18.64 -1.57
CA PRO A 65 -1.53 -20.02 -1.30
C PRO A 65 -2.08 -20.11 0.12
N ARG A 66 -3.16 -20.88 0.30
CA ARG A 66 -3.88 -21.01 1.57
C ARG A 66 -3.09 -21.81 2.62
N ASN A 67 -2.14 -22.63 2.18
CA ASN A 67 -1.30 -23.50 3.01
C ASN A 67 -2.10 -24.32 4.05
N GLY A 68 -3.31 -24.78 3.67
CA GLY A 68 -4.19 -25.59 4.52
C GLY A 68 -4.89 -24.85 5.68
N GLY A 69 -4.68 -23.53 5.83
CA GLY A 69 -5.30 -22.73 6.88
C GLY A 69 -6.51 -21.89 6.43
N PRO A 70 -7.20 -21.19 7.33
CA PRO A 70 -8.19 -20.18 6.93
C PRO A 70 -7.50 -18.98 6.26
N CYS A 71 -8.21 -18.35 5.32
CA CYS A 71 -7.72 -17.13 4.69
C CYS A 71 -7.70 -15.97 5.68
N PRO A 72 -6.72 -15.06 5.55
CA PRO A 72 -6.59 -13.94 6.48
C PRO A 72 -7.68 -12.88 6.23
N SER A 73 -7.87 -11.97 7.19
CA SER A 73 -8.88 -10.91 7.08
C SER A 73 -8.69 -10.05 5.82
N GLY A 74 -9.77 -9.80 5.07
CA GLY A 74 -9.73 -9.07 3.81
C GLY A 74 -9.40 -9.93 2.58
N TYR A 75 -9.41 -11.26 2.74
CA TYR A 75 -9.23 -12.24 1.67
C TYR A 75 -10.39 -13.22 1.60
N SER A 76 -10.77 -13.57 0.38
CA SER A 76 -11.78 -14.59 0.05
C SER A 76 -11.08 -15.89 -0.35
N SER A 77 -11.66 -17.02 0.08
CA SER A 77 -11.15 -18.34 -0.31
C SER A 77 -11.51 -18.64 -1.77
N SER A 78 -10.52 -18.95 -2.59
CA SER A 78 -10.67 -19.30 -4.01
C SER A 78 -9.89 -20.58 -4.29
N GLY A 79 -10.54 -21.72 -4.04
CA GLY A 79 -9.90 -23.03 -4.09
C GLY A 79 -8.78 -23.14 -3.04
N ASP A 80 -7.59 -23.52 -3.50
CA ASP A 80 -6.37 -23.66 -2.68
C ASP A 80 -5.65 -22.33 -2.40
N TYR A 81 -6.24 -21.20 -2.80
CA TYR A 81 -5.66 -19.87 -2.65
C TYR A 81 -6.60 -18.93 -1.90
N CYS A 82 -6.01 -17.89 -1.34
CA CYS A 82 -6.69 -16.76 -0.75
C CYS A 82 -6.53 -15.57 -1.67
N LEU A 83 -7.63 -15.12 -2.27
CA LEU A 83 -7.69 -13.94 -3.12
C LEU A 83 -8.01 -12.70 -2.28
N ALA A 84 -7.29 -11.61 -2.50
CA ALA A 84 -7.63 -10.32 -1.90
C ALA A 84 -9.05 -9.90 -2.31
N ALA A 85 -9.86 -9.53 -1.32
CA ALA A 85 -11.23 -9.07 -1.55
C ALA A 85 -11.27 -7.78 -2.38
N SER A 86 -10.24 -6.93 -2.24
CA SER A 86 -10.12 -5.64 -2.93
C SER A 86 -8.68 -5.32 -3.28
N ALA A 87 -8.47 -4.37 -4.21
CA ALA A 87 -7.13 -3.85 -4.53
C ALA A 87 -6.44 -3.17 -3.33
N SER A 88 -7.23 -2.67 -2.38
CA SER A 88 -6.78 -2.03 -1.14
C SER A 88 -6.63 -3.01 0.02
N SER A 89 -6.77 -4.32 -0.21
CA SER A 89 -6.51 -5.32 0.84
C SER A 89 -5.04 -5.25 1.28
N ARG A 90 -4.82 -5.53 2.56
CA ARG A 90 -3.47 -5.56 3.15
C ARG A 90 -2.65 -6.68 2.54
N LEU A 91 -1.36 -6.46 2.31
CA LEU A 91 -0.46 -7.50 1.82
C LEU A 91 -0.44 -8.68 2.81
N ALA A 92 -0.76 -9.88 2.32
CA ALA A 92 -0.63 -11.12 3.06
C ALA A 92 0.58 -11.90 2.55
N VAL A 93 1.34 -12.53 3.44
CA VAL A 93 2.41 -13.45 3.04
C VAL A 93 2.28 -14.77 3.81
N PRO A 94 2.59 -15.92 3.19
CA PRO A 94 2.59 -17.21 3.89
C PRO A 94 3.59 -17.18 5.04
N LYS A 95 3.15 -17.65 6.21
CA LYS A 95 3.97 -17.67 7.41
C LYS A 95 4.86 -18.91 7.39
N THR A 96 6.14 -18.73 7.10
CA THR A 96 7.18 -19.78 7.20
C THR A 96 7.97 -19.71 8.52
N GLY A 97 7.66 -18.73 9.37
CA GLY A 97 8.36 -18.45 10.63
C GLY A 97 7.70 -17.28 11.38
N PRO A 98 8.44 -16.56 12.24
CA PRO A 98 7.92 -15.32 12.84
C PRO A 98 7.61 -14.28 11.75
N CYS A 99 6.53 -13.52 11.93
CA CYS A 99 6.16 -12.48 10.98
C CYS A 99 7.19 -11.34 10.99
N PRO A 100 7.57 -10.81 9.82
CA PRO A 100 8.51 -9.70 9.73
C PRO A 100 7.94 -8.41 10.35
N SER A 101 8.82 -7.47 10.68
CA SER A 101 8.42 -6.18 11.23
C SER A 101 7.42 -5.46 10.33
N GLY A 102 6.35 -4.93 10.92
CA GLY A 102 5.25 -4.32 10.18
C GLY A 102 4.20 -5.31 9.67
N PHE A 103 4.29 -6.58 10.04
CA PHE A 103 3.25 -7.57 9.80
C PHE A 103 2.74 -8.18 11.11
N SER A 104 1.46 -8.54 11.13
CA SER A 104 0.79 -9.18 12.24
C SER A 104 0.36 -10.60 11.84
N SER A 105 0.48 -11.56 12.77
CA SER A 105 0.07 -12.93 12.51
C SER A 105 -1.44 -13.05 12.37
N SER A 106 -1.89 -13.56 11.23
CA SER A 106 -3.30 -13.85 10.92
C SER A 106 -3.40 -15.29 10.42
N GLY A 107 -3.60 -16.23 11.37
CA GLY A 107 -3.61 -17.66 11.08
C GLY A 107 -2.28 -18.17 10.51
N ALA A 108 -2.34 -18.78 9.32
CA ALA A 108 -1.19 -19.30 8.58
C ALA A 108 -0.47 -18.21 7.74
N HIS A 109 -0.88 -16.95 7.85
CA HIS A 109 -0.33 -15.83 7.09
C HIS A 109 0.12 -14.69 8.00
N CYS A 110 0.97 -13.83 7.47
CA CYS A 110 1.32 -12.55 8.07
C CYS A 110 0.65 -11.45 7.26
N LEU A 111 -0.18 -10.63 7.90
CA LEU A 111 -0.86 -9.49 7.30
C LEU A 111 -0.11 -8.20 7.57
N SER A 112 0.12 -7.38 6.56
CA SER A 112 0.76 -6.08 6.73
C SER A 112 -0.12 -5.14 7.55
N SER A 113 0.48 -4.49 8.55
CA SER A 113 -0.23 -3.62 9.49
C SER A 113 -0.63 -2.27 8.91
N ARG A 114 -0.13 -1.88 7.72
CA ARG A 114 -0.46 -0.61 7.07
C ARG A 114 -0.95 -0.85 5.66
#